data_AF-A0A929NMH6-F1
#
_entry.id   AF-A0A929NMH6-F1
#
_cell.length_a   1.000
_cell.length_b   1.000
_cell.length_c   1.000
_cell.angle_alpha   90.00
_cell.angle_beta   90.00
_cell.angle_gamma   90.00
#
_symmetry.space_group_name_H-M   'P 1'
#
loop_
_entity.id
_entity.type
_entity.pdbx_description
1 polymer ?
#
loop_
_entity_poly.entity_id
_entity_poly.type
_entity_poly.pdbx_seq_one_letter_code
_entity_poly.pdbx_strand_id
1 'polypeptide(L)'
;MLNKKEITKIVKARLKDAEVLHSSRRYEGAVYLCGYAVELSLKARICKTLRWSGYPSTNSEFRDYRSFKTHDLDVLLHLSGIEQRIKTELFAEWSAVAQWSPASRYKPIGNATGSDASLMLSAATTLLRDSEINNWPFLLVFRLVFCVASRVAYPD
;
A
#
# COMPACT_ATOMS: atom_id res chain seq x y z
N MET A 1 -18.67 7.18 5.01
CA MET A 1 -17.41 6.46 5.30
C MET A 1 -17.00 5.72 4.04
N LEU A 2 -15.71 5.65 3.74
CA LEU A 2 -15.19 4.88 2.60
C LEU A 2 -15.31 3.38 2.91
N ASN A 3 -16.17 2.68 2.17
CA ASN A 3 -16.47 1.29 2.46
C ASN A 3 -15.29 0.36 2.14
N LYS A 4 -15.23 -0.80 2.81
CA LYS A 4 -14.12 -1.77 2.67
C LYS A 4 -13.94 -2.32 1.25
N LYS A 5 -15.02 -2.47 0.48
CA LYS A 5 -14.96 -2.95 -0.92
C LYS A 5 -14.31 -1.93 -1.84
N GLU A 6 -14.64 -0.65 -1.67
CA GLU A 6 -14.04 0.46 -2.41
C GLU A 6 -12.57 0.65 -2.01
N ILE A 7 -12.24 0.57 -0.71
CA ILE A 7 -10.83 0.55 -0.28
C ILE A 7 -10.05 -0.56 -1.00
N THR A 8 -10.62 -1.76 -1.05
CA THR A 8 -10.01 -2.91 -1.75
C THR A 8 -9.75 -2.61 -3.23
N LYS A 9 -10.71 -2.01 -3.94
CA LYS A 9 -10.53 -1.63 -5.34
C LYS A 9 -9.43 -0.60 -5.51
N ILE A 10 -9.39 0.42 -4.65
CA ILE A 10 -8.37 1.48 -4.69
C ILE A 10 -6.99 0.90 -4.44
N VAL A 11 -6.81 0.06 -3.42
CA VAL A 11 -5.51 -0.59 -3.11
C VAL A 11 -5.01 -1.40 -4.30
N LYS A 12 -5.89 -2.20 -4.94
CA LYS A 12 -5.54 -2.98 -6.13
C LYS A 12 -5.14 -2.09 -7.30
N ALA A 13 -5.88 -1.01 -7.54
CA ALA A 13 -5.55 -0.04 -8.59
C ALA A 13 -4.18 0.61 -8.32
N ARG A 14 -3.89 1.02 -7.08
CA ARG A 14 -2.61 1.65 -6.70
C ARG A 14 -1.42 0.71 -6.85
N LEU A 15 -1.57 -0.57 -6.49
CA LEU A 15 -0.52 -1.56 -6.76
C LEU A 15 -0.30 -1.74 -8.27
N LYS A 16 -1.38 -1.82 -9.06
CA LYS A 16 -1.26 -1.96 -10.51
C LYS A 16 -0.56 -0.76 -11.15
N ASP A 17 -0.92 0.45 -10.70
CA ASP A 17 -0.26 1.68 -11.14
C ASP A 17 1.24 1.66 -10.74
N ALA A 18 1.56 1.20 -9.52
CA ALA A 18 2.94 1.10 -9.06
C ALA A 18 3.78 0.12 -9.90
N GLU A 19 3.22 -1.03 -10.29
CA GLU A 19 3.86 -1.97 -11.22
C GLU A 19 4.18 -1.32 -12.57
N VAL A 20 3.23 -0.58 -13.14
CA VAL A 20 3.41 0.12 -14.43
C VAL A 20 4.49 1.18 -14.31
N LEU A 21 4.48 1.98 -13.24
CA LEU A 21 5.50 3.00 -13.00
C LEU A 21 6.88 2.39 -12.80
N HIS A 22 6.98 1.29 -12.05
CA HIS A 22 8.24 0.57 -11.84
C HIS A 22 8.83 0.06 -13.16
N SER A 23 8.01 -0.61 -13.99
CA SER A 23 8.45 -1.10 -15.31
C SER A 23 8.87 0.02 -16.26
N SER A 24 8.28 1.21 -16.09
CA SER A 24 8.61 2.43 -16.84
C SER A 24 9.76 3.24 -16.23
N ARG A 25 10.48 2.70 -15.24
CA ARG A 25 11.59 3.35 -14.51
C ARG A 25 11.20 4.63 -13.75
N ARG A 26 9.91 4.80 -13.43
CA ARG A 26 9.35 5.90 -12.63
C ARG A 26 9.31 5.49 -11.15
N TYR A 27 10.49 5.24 -10.59
CA TYR A 27 10.67 4.57 -9.29
C TYR A 27 10.03 5.29 -8.11
N GLU A 28 10.21 6.60 -8.01
CA GLU A 28 9.63 7.41 -6.93
C GLU A 28 8.10 7.34 -6.93
N GLY A 29 7.51 7.41 -8.13
CA GLY A 29 6.06 7.26 -8.30
C GLY A 29 5.59 5.87 -7.90
N ALA A 30 6.34 4.82 -8.26
CA ALA A 30 6.02 3.45 -7.84
C ALA A 30 6.05 3.30 -6.32
N VAL A 31 7.12 3.75 -5.66
CA VAL A 31 7.26 3.75 -4.19
C VAL A 31 6.11 4.52 -3.55
N TYR A 32 5.77 5.68 -4.11
CA TYR A 32 4.73 6.55 -3.59
C TYR A 32 3.35 5.88 -3.59
N LEU A 33 2.99 5.19 -4.67
CA LEU A 33 1.71 4.48 -4.78
C LEU A 33 1.67 3.21 -3.93
N CYS A 34 2.79 2.50 -3.77
CA CYS A 34 2.91 1.36 -2.84
C CYS A 34 2.59 1.77 -1.40
N GLY A 35 3.14 2.89 -0.93
CA GLY A 35 2.87 3.35 0.43
C GLY A 35 1.40 3.70 0.68
N TYR A 36 0.73 4.32 -0.28
CA TYR A 36 -0.73 4.54 -0.18
C TYR A 36 -1.54 3.25 -0.23
N ALA A 37 -1.09 2.24 -0.97
CA ALA A 37 -1.73 0.94 -0.98
C ALA A 37 -1.69 0.29 0.43
N VAL A 38 -0.54 0.34 1.10
CA VAL A 38 -0.37 -0.15 2.48
C VAL A 38 -1.15 0.70 3.50
N GLU A 39 -1.11 2.03 3.38
CA GLU A 39 -1.88 2.93 4.25
C GLU A 39 -3.38 2.58 4.23
N LEU A 40 -3.94 2.44 3.03
CA LEU A 40 -5.35 2.13 2.85
C LEU A 40 -5.73 0.74 3.34
N SER A 41 -4.86 -0.27 3.17
CA SER A 41 -5.14 -1.61 3.70
C SER A 41 -5.14 -1.63 5.22
N LEU A 42 -4.21 -0.93 5.88
CA LEU A 42 -4.20 -0.80 7.33
C LEU A 42 -5.49 -0.12 7.83
N LYS A 43 -5.94 0.93 7.13
CA LYS A 43 -7.23 1.59 7.40
C LYS A 43 -8.42 0.64 7.25
N ALA A 44 -8.42 -0.22 6.23
CA ALA A 44 -9.43 -1.28 6.10
C ALA A 44 -9.35 -2.31 7.24
N ARG A 45 -8.14 -2.68 7.68
CA ARG A 45 -7.95 -3.60 8.80
C ARG A 45 -8.44 -3.01 10.12
N ILE A 46 -8.18 -1.72 10.38
CA ILE A 46 -8.75 -0.98 11.52
C ILE A 46 -10.28 -1.07 11.51
N CYS A 47 -10.92 -0.89 10.34
CA CYS A 47 -12.37 -1.03 10.24
C CYS A 47 -12.86 -2.45 10.60
N LYS A 48 -12.08 -3.50 10.29
CA LYS A 48 -12.37 -4.88 10.70
C LYS A 48 -12.24 -5.02 12.22
N THR A 49 -11.17 -4.49 12.81
CA THR A 49 -10.88 -4.55 14.25
C THR A 49 -11.94 -3.83 15.09
N LEU A 50 -12.33 -2.62 14.68
CA LEU A 50 -13.30 -1.78 15.38
C LEU A 50 -14.75 -2.03 14.95
N ARG A 51 -14.99 -2.99 14.04
CA ARG A 51 -16.31 -3.32 13.47
C ARG A 51 -17.00 -2.12 12.79
N TRP A 52 -16.23 -1.23 12.17
CA TRP A 52 -16.75 -0.11 11.38
C TRP A 52 -17.22 -0.56 10.00
N SER A 53 -18.25 0.11 9.48
CA SER A 53 -18.79 -0.13 8.13
C SER A 53 -17.84 0.38 7.04
N GLY A 54 -17.01 1.38 7.34
CA GLY A 54 -15.97 1.91 6.48
C GLY A 54 -15.02 2.82 7.26
N TYR A 55 -14.01 3.35 6.58
CA TYR A 55 -13.08 4.30 7.19
C TYR A 55 -13.61 5.73 7.02
N PRO A 56 -13.53 6.60 8.05
CA PRO A 56 -13.90 8.01 7.89
C PRO A 56 -13.11 8.67 6.74
N SER A 57 -13.77 9.53 5.98
CA SER A 57 -13.23 10.13 4.74
C SER A 57 -13.40 11.66 4.69
N THR A 58 -14.30 12.20 5.51
CA THR A 58 -14.60 13.64 5.57
C THR A 58 -14.25 14.20 6.94
N ASN A 59 -13.99 15.50 7.03
CA ASN A 59 -13.70 16.16 8.31
C ASN A 59 -14.81 15.99 9.35
N SER A 60 -16.08 15.96 8.90
CA SER A 60 -17.22 15.72 9.79
C SER A 60 -17.22 14.31 10.37
N GLU A 61 -16.88 13.30 9.56
CA GLU A 61 -16.78 11.91 10.04
C GLU A 61 -15.62 11.70 11.02
N PHE A 62 -14.53 12.47 10.88
CA PHE A 62 -13.39 12.41 11.80
C PHE A 62 -13.59 13.19 13.10
N ARG A 63 -14.71 13.90 13.29
CA ARG A 63 -14.92 14.78 14.45
C ARG A 63 -14.64 14.08 15.79
N ASP A 64 -15.16 12.87 15.93
CA ASP A 64 -15.04 12.04 17.14
C ASP A 64 -13.89 11.02 17.05
N TYR A 65 -13.22 10.94 15.88
CA TYR A 65 -12.19 9.96 15.56
C TYR A 65 -10.89 10.62 15.10
N ARG A 66 -10.52 11.76 15.69
CA ARG A 66 -9.38 12.57 15.22
C ARG A 66 -8.04 11.82 15.19
N SER A 67 -7.83 10.89 16.13
CA SER A 67 -6.65 10.02 16.17
C SER A 67 -6.50 9.13 14.94
N PHE A 68 -7.60 8.80 14.26
CA PHE A 68 -7.60 8.04 13.02
C PHE A 68 -7.33 8.92 11.80
N LYS A 69 -7.32 10.25 11.93
CA LYS A 69 -6.97 11.16 10.83
C LYS A 69 -5.45 11.29 10.69
N THR A 70 -4.79 10.15 10.45
CA THR A 70 -3.34 10.05 10.27
C THR A 70 -2.99 9.30 8.97
N HIS A 71 -1.76 9.49 8.54
CA HIS A 71 -1.12 8.80 7.42
C HIS A 71 0.18 8.10 7.84
N ASP A 72 0.48 8.13 9.14
CA ASP A 72 1.65 7.47 9.72
C ASP A 72 1.39 5.96 9.76
N LEU A 73 2.27 5.19 9.09
CA LEU A 73 2.09 3.75 8.95
C LEU A 73 2.27 3.00 10.27
N ASP A 74 3.19 3.43 11.14
CA ASP A 74 3.38 2.79 12.45
C ASP A 74 2.18 3.02 13.35
N VAL A 75 1.62 4.24 13.36
CA VAL A 75 0.37 4.52 14.10
C VAL A 75 -0.78 3.69 13.55
N LEU A 76 -0.93 3.59 12.22
CA LEU A 76 -1.99 2.79 11.61
C LEU A 76 -1.82 1.29 11.88
N LEU A 77 -0.58 0.78 11.89
CA LEU A 77 -0.30 -0.61 12.25
C LEU A 77 -0.64 -0.87 13.72
N HIS A 78 -0.27 0.03 14.62
CA HIS A 78 -0.64 -0.07 16.02
C HIS A 78 -2.16 -0.15 16.20
N LEU A 79 -2.90 0.78 15.58
CA LEU A 79 -4.37 0.83 15.64
C LEU A 79 -5.06 -0.37 14.95
N SER A 80 -4.36 -1.06 14.05
CA SER A 80 -4.91 -2.21 13.33
C SER A 80 -5.06 -3.46 14.21
N GLY A 81 -4.32 -3.53 15.32
CA GLY A 81 -4.34 -4.67 16.26
C GLY A 81 -3.54 -5.89 15.80
N ILE A 82 -2.72 -5.76 14.75
CA ILE A 82 -1.87 -6.86 14.22
C ILE A 82 -0.37 -6.52 14.28
N GLU A 83 0.01 -5.43 14.95
CA GLU A 83 1.38 -4.91 15.00
C GLU A 83 2.41 -5.97 15.43
N GLN A 84 2.18 -6.62 16.58
CA GLN A 84 3.12 -7.60 17.13
C GLN A 84 3.43 -8.71 16.12
N ARG A 85 2.39 -9.21 15.45
CA ARG A 85 2.52 -10.27 14.44
C ARG A 85 3.31 -9.78 13.24
N ILE A 86 2.95 -8.62 12.67
CA ILE A 86 3.68 -8.05 11.51
C ILE A 86 5.15 -7.81 11.85
N LYS A 87 5.44 -7.26 13.04
CA LYS A 87 6.82 -7.01 13.50
C LYS A 87 7.59 -8.28 13.86
N THR A 88 6.93 -9.43 13.98
CA THR A 88 7.58 -10.72 14.26
C THR A 88 7.74 -11.56 13.00
N GLU A 89 6.69 -11.67 12.18
CA GLU A 89 6.63 -12.55 11.01
C GLU A 89 7.06 -11.86 9.71
N LEU A 90 6.82 -10.55 9.58
CA LEU A 90 7.01 -9.77 8.35
C LEU A 90 7.86 -8.52 8.62
N PHE A 91 8.84 -8.64 9.52
CA PHE A 91 9.65 -7.51 9.99
C PHE A 91 10.43 -6.85 8.86
N ALA A 92 10.99 -7.63 7.93
CA ALA A 92 11.79 -7.12 6.82
C ALA A 92 10.92 -6.33 5.84
N GLU A 93 9.75 -6.86 5.50
CA GLU A 93 8.76 -6.20 4.65
C GLU A 93 8.23 -4.93 5.32
N TRP A 94 7.93 -5.01 6.62
CA TRP A 94 7.52 -3.84 7.39
C TRP A 94 8.60 -2.76 7.38
N SER A 95 9.85 -3.13 7.66
CA SER A 95 10.98 -2.20 7.68
C SER A 95 11.17 -1.48 6.36
N ALA A 96 10.92 -2.16 5.23
CA ALA A 96 10.99 -1.55 3.92
C ALA A 96 9.87 -0.52 3.69
N VAL A 97 8.63 -0.82 4.10
CA VAL A 97 7.49 0.08 3.87
C VAL A 97 7.38 1.21 4.88
N ALA A 98 7.83 1.01 6.12
CA ALA A 98 7.69 1.98 7.22
C ALA A 98 8.47 3.27 6.99
N GLN A 99 9.48 3.26 6.11
CA GLN A 99 10.20 4.46 5.70
C GLN A 99 9.37 5.42 4.83
N TRP A 100 8.22 4.96 4.32
CA TRP A 100 7.34 5.78 3.51
C TRP A 100 6.57 6.78 4.36
N SER A 101 6.39 7.99 3.82
CA SER A 101 5.44 8.96 4.34
C SER A 101 4.85 9.78 3.19
N PRO A 102 3.66 10.40 3.36
CA PRO A 102 3.09 11.29 2.34
C PRO A 102 4.00 12.46 1.99
N ALA A 103 4.84 12.89 2.93
CA ALA A 103 5.80 13.98 2.77
C ALA A 103 6.89 13.65 1.73
N SER A 104 7.08 12.39 1.35
CA SER A 104 7.99 12.00 0.25
C SER A 104 7.67 12.68 -1.07
N ARG A 105 6.45 13.22 -1.27
CA ARG A 105 6.09 14.07 -2.41
C ARG A 105 6.97 15.31 -2.57
N TYR A 106 7.46 15.86 -1.46
CA TYR A 106 8.26 17.09 -1.45
C TYR A 106 9.77 16.83 -1.49
N LYS A 107 10.19 15.56 -1.52
CA LYS A 107 11.60 15.22 -1.69
C LYS A 107 12.06 15.58 -3.11
N PRO A 108 13.33 15.99 -3.28
CA PRO A 108 13.90 16.18 -4.61
C PRO A 108 13.79 14.94 -5.49
N ILE A 109 13.70 15.14 -6.79
CA ILE A 109 13.71 14.05 -7.79
C ILE A 109 15.06 13.32 -7.75
N GLY A 110 15.02 12.00 -7.86
CA GLY A 110 16.19 11.12 -7.77
C GLY A 110 16.41 10.51 -6.38
N ASN A 111 15.40 10.54 -5.51
CA ASN A 111 15.49 10.03 -4.14
C ASN A 111 15.20 8.52 -4.00
N ALA A 112 14.83 7.84 -5.09
CA ALA A 112 14.57 6.41 -5.10
C ALA A 112 15.21 5.74 -6.32
N THR A 113 15.92 4.64 -6.07
CA THR A 113 16.53 3.80 -7.09
C THR A 113 15.56 2.71 -7.56
N GLY A 114 15.91 2.02 -8.64
CA GLY A 114 15.16 0.84 -9.09
C GLY A 114 15.14 -0.28 -8.06
N SER A 115 16.21 -0.43 -7.28
CA SER A 115 16.28 -1.40 -6.18
C SER A 115 15.31 -1.03 -5.06
N ASP A 116 15.26 0.25 -4.67
CA ASP A 116 14.33 0.73 -3.64
C ASP A 116 12.87 0.50 -4.05
N ALA A 117 12.54 0.81 -5.31
CA ALA A 117 11.20 0.59 -5.83
C ALA A 117 10.84 -0.90 -5.93
N SER A 118 11.80 -1.76 -6.28
CA SER A 118 11.59 -3.21 -6.30
C SER A 118 11.36 -3.77 -4.90
N LEU A 119 12.15 -3.33 -3.93
CA LEU A 119 12.01 -3.70 -2.52
C LEU A 119 10.64 -3.25 -1.98
N MET A 120 10.27 -1.98 -2.19
CA MET A 120 8.99 -1.43 -1.75
C MET A 120 7.81 -2.16 -2.39
N LEU A 121 7.85 -2.42 -3.70
CA LEU A 121 6.78 -3.12 -4.41
C LEU A 121 6.63 -4.57 -3.92
N SER A 122 7.74 -5.29 -3.73
CA SER A 122 7.74 -6.64 -3.19
C SER A 122 7.17 -6.68 -1.76
N ALA A 123 7.68 -5.81 -0.88
CA ALA A 123 7.26 -5.73 0.52
C ALA A 123 5.77 -5.37 0.64
N ALA A 124 5.31 -4.34 -0.08
CA ALA A 124 3.91 -3.96 -0.11
C ALA A 124 3.02 -5.09 -0.63
N THR A 125 3.45 -5.80 -1.67
CA THR A 125 2.71 -6.94 -2.23
C THR A 125 2.60 -8.09 -1.21
N THR A 126 3.67 -8.41 -0.50
CA THR A 126 3.68 -9.46 0.53
C THR A 126 2.76 -9.09 1.70
N LEU A 127 2.89 -7.87 2.24
CA LEU A 127 2.00 -7.39 3.31
C LEU A 127 0.54 -7.39 2.87
N LEU A 128 0.24 -6.98 1.64
CA LEU A 128 -1.13 -6.93 1.13
C LEU A 128 -1.71 -8.31 0.81
N ARG A 129 -0.89 -9.36 0.73
CA ARG A 129 -1.35 -10.76 0.61
C ARG A 129 -1.60 -11.42 1.97
N ASP A 130 -1.10 -10.84 3.05
CA ASP A 130 -1.33 -11.35 4.39
C ASP A 130 -2.83 -11.36 4.72
N SER A 131 -3.36 -12.51 5.14
CA SER A 131 -4.79 -12.71 5.38
C SER A 131 -5.33 -11.84 6.51
N GLU A 132 -4.48 -11.43 7.44
CA GLU A 132 -4.86 -10.53 8.52
C GLU A 132 -4.88 -9.07 8.07
N ILE A 133 -4.06 -8.68 7.09
CA ILE A 133 -4.14 -7.35 6.48
C ILE A 133 -5.32 -7.31 5.49
N ASN A 134 -5.43 -8.31 4.61
CA ASN A 134 -6.49 -8.41 3.60
C ASN A 134 -7.03 -9.84 3.50
N ASN A 135 -8.34 -10.02 3.71
CA ASN A 135 -8.99 -11.32 3.50
C ASN A 135 -9.59 -11.41 2.08
N TRP A 136 -8.76 -11.22 1.05
CA TRP A 136 -9.21 -11.26 -0.34
C TRP A 136 -9.09 -12.68 -0.91
N PRO A 137 -10.13 -13.22 -1.58
CA PRO A 137 -9.96 -14.41 -2.40
C PRO A 137 -9.09 -14.00 -3.60
N PHE A 138 -7.78 -14.24 -3.51
CA PHE A 138 -6.89 -14.07 -4.64
C PHE A 138 -7.13 -15.22 -5.61
N LEU A 139 -7.89 -14.95 -6.68
CA LEU A 139 -7.79 -15.75 -7.89
C LEU A 139 -6.37 -15.59 -8.44
N LEU A 140 -5.63 -16.70 -8.47
CA LEU A 140 -4.37 -16.91 -9.19
C LEU A 140 -4.46 -16.40 -10.64
N VAL A 141 -4.16 -15.13 -10.89
CA VAL A 141 -3.98 -14.62 -12.29
C VAL A 141 -2.59 -14.01 -12.51
N PHE A 142 -1.75 -13.90 -11.48
CA PHE A 142 -0.47 -13.19 -11.57
C PHE A 142 0.74 -14.07 -11.94
N ARG A 143 0.62 -14.91 -12.97
CA ARG A 143 1.80 -15.54 -13.60
C ARG A 143 1.89 -15.43 -15.12
N LEU A 144 0.96 -14.75 -15.80
CA LEU A 144 0.94 -14.71 -17.28
C LEU A 144 1.27 -13.36 -17.93
N VAL A 145 1.40 -12.26 -17.19
CA VAL A 145 1.68 -10.94 -17.80
C VAL A 145 3.18 -10.64 -17.97
N PHE A 146 4.07 -11.44 -17.37
CA PHE A 146 5.53 -11.30 -17.56
C PHE A 146 6.04 -11.76 -18.94
N CYS A 147 5.17 -12.21 -19.86
CA CYS A 147 5.56 -12.69 -21.18
C CYS A 147 5.30 -11.69 -22.34
N VAL A 148 4.55 -10.59 -22.13
CA VAL A 148 4.15 -9.71 -23.25
C VAL A 148 4.80 -8.32 -23.24
N ALA A 149 5.44 -7.90 -22.15
CA ALA A 149 6.05 -6.57 -22.06
C ALA A 149 7.42 -6.43 -22.76
N SER A 150 7.91 -7.45 -23.47
CA SER A 150 9.17 -7.39 -24.24
C SER A 150 8.99 -6.87 -25.68
N ARG A 151 7.83 -6.32 -26.06
CA ARG A 151 7.55 -5.89 -27.45
C ARG A 151 6.86 -4.54 -27.60
N VAL A 152 7.25 -3.54 -26.82
CA VAL A 152 7.02 -2.15 -27.25
C VAL A 152 8.31 -1.37 -27.03
N ALA A 153 9.18 -1.45 -28.03
CA ALA A 153 10.24 -0.49 -28.23
C ALA A 153 9.58 0.88 -28.51
N TYR A 154 9.98 1.91 -27.76
CA TYR A 154 9.78 3.30 -28.17
C TYR A 154 10.93 3.63 -29.13
N PRO A 155 10.67 4.11 -30.36
CA PRO A 155 11.71 4.69 -31.19
C PRO A 155 12.07 6.10 -30.70
N ASP A 156 13.31 6.48 -31.00
CA ASP A 156 14.07 7.65 -30.55
C ASP A 156 13.39 9.02 -30.74
#